data_AF-A0A1B6CCF6-F1
#
_entry.id   AF-A0A1B6CCF6-F1
#
_cell.length_a   1.000
_cell.length_b   1.000
_cell.length_c   1.000
_cell.angle_alpha   90.00
_cell.angle_beta   90.00
_cell.angle_gamma   90.00
#
_symmetry.space_group_name_H-M   'P 1'
#
loop_
_entity.id
_entity.type
_entity.pdbx_description
1 polymer ?
#
loop_
_entity_poly.entity_id
_entity_poly.type
_entity_poly.pdbx_seq_one_letter_code
_entity_poly.pdbx_strand_id
1 'polypeptide(L)'
;MIVPSSENLYSDDSDDEVDEIDIPRRKYQLLLERCEVLQQDNERLVNRIQQVQKLLRKSRRERKFLMDRLDRYGDSWRTAPLPVELDEPIDGPNFATQIPSKPAKVQSSNNSDKSGTNRKSTSSNSNTGGKRKTHKAPVDPNAPKRPANPFFQYCQEQRSIVLEHLVSTNGSEPTKQEVTKQLASKWNSLTTDDKKAYYDMYEKSKERYAADMQIYSLNKSKPQT
;
A
#
# COMPACT_ATOMS: atom_id res chain seq x y z
N MET A 1 58.51 -74.01 -11.53
CA MET A 1 57.67 -73.26 -10.59
C MET A 1 57.69 -71.81 -11.04
N ILE A 2 56.60 -71.36 -11.64
CA ILE A 2 56.42 -70.01 -12.17
C ILE A 2 55.81 -69.20 -11.01
N VAL A 3 56.43 -68.08 -10.65
CA VAL A 3 55.83 -67.08 -9.75
C VAL A 3 55.49 -65.87 -10.62
N PRO A 4 54.21 -65.50 -10.74
CA PRO A 4 53.83 -64.15 -11.08
C PRO A 4 53.23 -63.51 -9.81
N SER A 5 54.00 -62.67 -9.13
CA SER A 5 53.49 -61.73 -8.12
C SER A 5 53.58 -60.33 -8.69
N SER A 6 52.46 -59.84 -9.22
CA SER A 6 52.03 -58.44 -9.16
C SER A 6 50.72 -58.33 -9.92
N GLU A 7 49.63 -58.85 -9.32
CA GLU A 7 48.30 -58.46 -9.75
C GLU A 7 48.06 -57.02 -9.30
N ASN A 8 47.77 -56.21 -10.31
CA ASN A 8 47.36 -54.81 -10.23
C ASN A 8 46.12 -54.72 -9.34
N LEU A 9 46.24 -54.13 -8.15
CA LEU A 9 45.11 -53.84 -7.29
C LEU A 9 44.44 -52.55 -7.81
N TYR A 10 43.66 -52.70 -8.88
CA TYR A 10 42.74 -51.69 -9.39
C TYR A 10 41.31 -52.14 -9.04
N SER A 11 40.87 -51.71 -7.87
CA SER A 11 39.47 -51.47 -7.53
C SER A 11 39.50 -50.06 -6.94
N ASP A 12 39.24 -48.98 -7.67
CA ASP A 12 38.04 -48.63 -8.44
C ASP A 12 36.76 -49.18 -7.83
N ASP A 13 35.84 -48.25 -7.57
CA ASP A 13 34.51 -48.43 -6.99
C ASP A 13 34.43 -48.39 -5.45
N SER A 14 34.46 -47.18 -4.89
CA SER A 14 33.52 -46.72 -3.85
C SER A 14 33.86 -45.29 -3.40
N ASP A 15 33.65 -44.32 -4.30
CA ASP A 15 33.53 -42.89 -3.97
C ASP A 15 32.11 -42.36 -4.32
N ASP A 16 31.13 -43.26 -4.41
CA ASP A 16 29.71 -42.96 -4.70
C ASP A 16 28.84 -42.85 -3.43
N GLU A 17 29.45 -42.71 -2.26
CA GLU A 17 28.73 -42.44 -1.00
C GLU A 17 28.95 -40.99 -0.56
N VAL A 18 28.94 -40.03 -1.49
CA VAL A 18 28.71 -38.61 -1.17
C VAL A 18 27.21 -38.41 -0.94
N ASP A 19 26.75 -39.04 0.14
CA ASP A 19 25.54 -38.90 0.94
C ASP A 19 24.26 -38.41 0.23
N GLU A 20 23.31 -39.34 0.09
CA GLU A 20 21.89 -39.11 -0.24
C GLU A 20 21.23 -38.04 0.68
N ILE A 21 21.83 -37.77 1.84
CA ILE A 21 21.45 -36.74 2.83
C ILE A 21 21.88 -35.32 2.42
N ASP A 22 22.95 -35.19 1.64
CA ASP A 22 23.51 -33.89 1.23
C ASP A 22 22.74 -33.27 0.05
N ILE A 23 22.10 -34.10 -0.77
CA ILE A 23 21.26 -33.66 -1.89
C ILE A 23 20.02 -32.86 -1.39
N PRO A 24 19.20 -33.35 -0.43
CA PRO A 24 18.13 -32.56 0.18
C PRO A 24 18.62 -31.29 0.87
N ARG A 25 19.77 -31.36 1.56
CA ARG A 25 20.38 -30.20 2.23
C ARG A 25 20.75 -29.11 1.23
N ARG A 26 21.40 -29.46 0.12
CA ARG A 26 21.71 -28.54 -0.99
C ARG A 26 20.45 -27.97 -1.63
N LYS A 27 19.45 -28.81 -1.91
CA LYS A 27 18.16 -28.38 -2.47
C LYS A 27 17.47 -27.35 -1.57
N TYR A 28 17.49 -27.57 -0.26
CA TYR A 28 16.94 -26.63 0.72
C TYR A 28 17.72 -25.31 0.76
N GLN A 29 19.05 -25.36 0.75
CA GLN A 29 19.88 -24.15 0.70
C GLN A 29 19.64 -23.33 -0.58
N LEU A 30 19.56 -23.98 -1.74
CA LEU A 30 19.22 -23.33 -3.00
C LEU A 30 17.82 -22.70 -2.98
N LEU A 31 16.85 -23.37 -2.34
CA LEU A 31 15.51 -22.83 -2.17
C LEU A 31 15.52 -21.59 -1.27
N LEU A 32 16.27 -21.61 -0.16
CA LEU A 32 16.44 -20.47 0.72
C LEU A 32 17.08 -19.28 -0.02
N GLU A 33 18.16 -19.51 -0.75
CA GLU A 33 18.82 -18.48 -1.56
C GLU A 33 17.86 -17.91 -2.62
N ARG A 34 17.09 -18.77 -3.29
CA ARG A 34 16.07 -18.34 -4.24
C ARG A 34 14.97 -17.49 -3.59
N CYS A 35 14.53 -17.88 -2.39
CA CYS A 35 13.57 -17.10 -1.61
C CYS A 35 14.14 -15.73 -1.21
N GLU A 36 15.41 -15.66 -0.83
CA GLU A 36 16.09 -14.41 -0.49
C GLU A 36 16.17 -13.47 -1.71
N VAL A 37 16.59 -13.99 -2.87
CA VAL A 37 16.63 -13.20 -4.11
C VAL A 37 15.25 -12.67 -4.48
N LEU A 38 14.21 -13.51 -4.41
CA LEU A 38 12.83 -13.10 -4.66
C LEU A 38 12.37 -12.02 -3.69
N GLN A 39 12.76 -12.13 -2.41
CA GLN A 39 12.44 -11.13 -1.40
C GLN A 39 13.11 -9.79 -1.71
N GLN A 40 14.41 -9.79 -2.07
CA GLN A 40 15.13 -8.59 -2.46
C GLN A 40 14.52 -7.94 -3.70
N ASP A 41 14.13 -8.72 -4.71
CA ASP A 41 13.48 -8.21 -5.91
C ASP A 41 12.09 -7.63 -5.62
N ASN A 42 11.30 -8.28 -4.76
CA ASN A 42 10.02 -7.74 -4.30
C ASN A 42 10.21 -6.39 -3.61
N GLU A 43 11.23 -6.24 -2.76
CA GLU A 43 11.54 -4.97 -2.10
C GLU A 43 11.93 -3.88 -3.11
N ARG A 44 12.75 -4.22 -4.11
CA ARG A 44 13.11 -3.31 -5.20
C ARG A 44 11.88 -2.86 -6.01
N LEU A 45 11.01 -3.80 -6.36
CA LEU A 45 9.75 -3.53 -7.07
C LEU A 45 8.84 -2.62 -6.25
N VAL A 46 8.66 -2.90 -4.96
CA VAL A 46 7.86 -2.07 -4.05
C VAL A 46 8.41 -0.64 -4.00
N ASN A 47 9.73 -0.47 -3.85
CA ASN A 47 10.37 0.84 -3.85
C ASN A 47 10.15 1.59 -5.18
N ARG A 48 10.26 0.89 -6.31
CA ARG A 48 10.00 1.46 -7.63
C ARG A 48 8.54 1.91 -7.78
N ILE A 49 7.60 1.07 -7.36
CA ILE A 49 6.17 1.39 -7.37
C ILE A 49 5.90 2.64 -6.52
N GLN A 50 6.47 2.73 -5.31
CA GLN A 50 6.32 3.90 -4.46
C GLN A 50 6.88 5.18 -5.10
N GLN A 51 8.02 5.08 -5.79
CA GLN A 51 8.61 6.20 -6.54
C GLN A 51 7.68 6.66 -7.67
N VAL A 52 7.17 5.73 -8.48
CA VAL A 52 6.23 6.03 -9.57
C VAL A 52 4.94 6.66 -9.01
N GLN A 53 4.38 6.11 -7.93
CA GLN A 53 3.22 6.69 -7.26
C GLN A 53 3.49 8.13 -6.78
N LYS A 54 4.69 8.41 -6.24
CA LYS A 54 5.09 9.75 -5.81
C LYS A 54 5.15 10.72 -6.99
N LEU A 55 5.72 10.28 -8.12
CA LEU A 55 5.76 11.07 -9.36
C LEU A 55 4.36 11.36 -9.90
N LEU A 56 3.49 10.34 -9.97
CA LEU A 56 2.09 10.49 -10.42
C LEU A 56 1.32 11.44 -9.51
N ARG A 57 1.47 11.34 -8.18
CA ARG A 57 0.86 12.28 -7.22
C ARG A 57 1.38 13.71 -7.38
N LYS A 58 2.66 13.89 -7.72
CA LYS A 58 3.24 15.21 -8.03
C LYS A 58 2.64 15.77 -9.31
N SER A 59 2.68 15.01 -10.40
CA SER A 59 2.13 15.41 -11.70
C SER A 59 0.63 15.73 -11.64
N ARG A 60 -0.16 14.94 -10.90
CA ARG A 60 -1.59 15.26 -10.67
C ARG A 60 -1.81 16.57 -9.92
N ARG A 61 -0.98 16.89 -8.92
CA ARG A 61 -1.06 18.17 -8.20
C ARG A 61 -0.66 19.35 -9.08
N GLU A 62 0.41 19.21 -9.85
CA GLU A 62 0.88 20.24 -10.78
C GLU A 62 -0.17 20.52 -11.86
N ARG A 63 -0.73 19.47 -12.45
CA ARG A 63 -1.85 19.59 -13.41
C ARG A 63 -3.03 20.33 -12.78
N LYS A 64 -3.48 19.90 -11.59
CA LYS A 64 -4.60 20.56 -10.90
C LYS A 64 -4.30 22.04 -10.64
N PHE A 65 -3.10 22.36 -10.15
CA PHE A 65 -2.70 23.74 -9.90
C PHE A 65 -2.74 24.59 -11.18
N LEU A 66 -2.25 24.05 -12.30
CA LEU A 66 -2.29 24.73 -13.58
C LEU A 66 -3.74 24.95 -14.05
N MET A 67 -4.59 23.92 -13.98
CA MET A 67 -6.01 24.04 -14.34
C MET A 67 -6.74 25.07 -13.49
N ASP A 68 -6.58 25.02 -12.16
CA ASP A 68 -7.18 25.99 -11.25
C ASP A 68 -6.69 27.43 -11.55
N ARG A 69 -5.44 27.58 -12.03
CA ARG A 69 -4.88 28.88 -12.42
C ARG A 69 -5.47 29.38 -13.73
N LEU A 70 -5.56 28.52 -14.74
CA LEU A 70 -6.15 28.85 -16.05
C LEU A 70 -7.64 29.19 -15.91
N ASP A 71 -8.39 28.42 -15.12
CA ASP A 71 -9.80 28.68 -14.81
C ASP A 71 -9.98 30.07 -14.14
N ARG A 72 -9.05 30.53 -13.30
CA ARG A 72 -9.09 31.89 -12.70
C ARG A 72 -8.88 33.01 -13.71
N TYR A 73 -8.09 32.78 -14.75
CA TYR A 73 -7.86 33.78 -15.80
C TYR A 73 -8.93 33.72 -16.91
N GLY A 74 -9.91 32.82 -16.80
CA GLY A 74 -10.96 32.64 -17.80
C GLY A 74 -10.46 31.99 -19.10
N ASP A 75 -9.32 31.32 -19.05
CA ASP A 75 -8.74 30.65 -20.21
C ASP A 75 -9.57 29.40 -20.59
N SER A 76 -9.92 29.27 -21.87
CA SER A 76 -10.72 28.16 -22.41
C SER A 76 -9.86 26.94 -22.73
N TRP A 77 -8.94 26.57 -21.84
CA TRP A 77 -8.01 25.46 -22.02
C TRP A 77 -8.70 24.10 -22.21
N ARG A 78 -9.97 23.99 -21.82
CA ARG A 78 -10.81 22.79 -21.98
C ARG A 78 -11.31 22.59 -23.42
N THR A 79 -11.40 23.67 -24.17
CA THR A 79 -11.90 23.73 -25.56
C THR A 79 -10.81 24.10 -26.55
N ALA A 80 -9.61 24.43 -26.06
CA ALA A 80 -8.44 24.67 -26.89
C ALA A 80 -8.17 23.44 -27.77
N PRO A 81 -8.13 23.59 -29.12
CA PRO A 81 -7.74 22.52 -30.01
C PRO A 81 -6.33 22.07 -29.63
N LEU A 82 -6.16 20.81 -29.21
CA LEU A 82 -4.86 20.25 -28.89
C LEU A 82 -4.19 19.90 -30.24
N PRO A 83 -3.19 20.66 -30.73
CA PRO A 83 -2.61 20.44 -32.05
C PRO A 83 -1.51 19.37 -31.93
N VAL A 84 -1.89 18.19 -31.47
CA VAL A 84 -1.02 17.01 -31.52
C VAL A 84 -1.70 15.99 -32.41
N GLU A 85 -1.44 16.12 -33.71
CA GLU A 85 -1.57 15.00 -34.65
C GLU A 85 -0.57 13.94 -34.21
N LEU A 86 -1.05 12.93 -33.46
CA LEU A 86 -0.33 11.69 -33.20
C LEU A 86 -0.53 10.77 -34.41
N ASP A 87 0.01 11.17 -35.56
CA ASP A 87 0.14 10.31 -36.74
C ASP A 87 1.61 10.28 -37.18
N GLU A 88 2.46 9.69 -36.33
CA GLU A 88 3.60 8.92 -36.82
C GLU A 88 3.42 7.46 -36.35
N PRO A 89 3.26 6.50 -37.29
CA PRO A 89 3.01 5.12 -36.95
C PRO A 89 4.27 4.48 -36.37
N ILE A 90 4.22 4.11 -35.08
CA ILE A 90 5.11 3.09 -34.54
C ILE A 90 4.43 1.75 -34.81
N ASP A 91 4.93 1.04 -35.83
CA ASP A 91 4.52 -0.32 -36.17
C ASP A 91 4.56 -1.23 -34.93
N GLY A 92 3.39 -1.69 -34.49
CA GLY A 92 3.25 -2.65 -33.39
C GLY A 92 1.81 -3.18 -33.28
N PRO A 93 1.61 -4.49 -33.12
CA PRO A 93 0.34 -5.13 -33.47
C PRO A 93 -0.78 -4.82 -32.47
N ASN A 94 -1.81 -4.16 -33.00
CA ASN A 94 -3.24 -4.24 -32.68
C ASN A 94 -3.64 -5.14 -31.50
N PHE A 95 -4.02 -4.52 -30.38
CA PHE A 95 -5.15 -5.00 -29.58
C PHE A 95 -6.18 -3.88 -29.47
N ALA A 96 -7.26 -4.05 -30.23
CA ALA A 96 -8.28 -3.05 -30.48
C ALA A 96 -8.96 -2.54 -29.20
N THR A 97 -9.12 -1.22 -29.17
CA THR A 97 -9.98 -0.49 -28.25
C THR A 97 -11.44 -0.74 -28.63
N GLN A 98 -12.26 -1.19 -27.68
CA GLN A 98 -13.71 -1.04 -27.77
C GLN A 98 -14.20 -0.24 -26.56
N ILE A 99 -14.39 1.06 -26.75
CA ILE A 99 -15.23 1.90 -25.89
C ILE A 99 -16.28 2.54 -26.81
N PRO A 100 -17.56 2.15 -26.73
CA PRO A 100 -18.59 2.78 -27.53
C PRO A 100 -19.01 4.13 -26.93
N SER A 101 -19.06 5.10 -27.82
CA SER A 101 -19.54 6.48 -27.67
C SER A 101 -21.02 6.59 -27.29
N LYS A 102 -21.34 7.53 -26.39
CA LYS A 102 -22.68 8.11 -26.23
C LYS A 102 -23.12 8.86 -27.51
N PRO A 103 -24.44 9.07 -27.71
CA PRO A 103 -24.92 10.27 -28.38
C PRO A 103 -25.69 11.20 -27.42
N ALA A 104 -25.58 12.50 -27.69
CA ALA A 104 -26.21 13.61 -26.97
C ALA A 104 -27.24 14.32 -27.87
N LYS A 105 -28.35 14.82 -27.30
CA LYS A 105 -29.23 15.91 -27.78
C LYS A 105 -30.34 16.13 -26.72
N VAL A 106 -30.92 17.28 -26.38
CA VAL A 106 -30.73 18.73 -26.57
C VAL A 106 -31.55 19.43 -25.46
N GLN A 107 -31.20 20.70 -25.21
CA GLN A 107 -31.80 21.71 -24.33
C GLN A 107 -33.33 21.86 -24.39
N SER A 108 -33.99 22.24 -23.28
CA SER A 108 -34.73 23.51 -23.17
C SER A 108 -35.28 23.78 -21.76
N SER A 109 -35.50 25.07 -21.50
CA SER A 109 -35.85 25.82 -20.30
C SER A 109 -37.28 25.66 -19.76
N ASN A 110 -37.45 25.75 -18.42
CA ASN A 110 -38.14 26.85 -17.69
C ASN A 110 -38.83 26.40 -16.38
N ASN A 111 -38.45 27.11 -15.32
CA ASN A 111 -39.18 27.63 -14.15
C ASN A 111 -40.27 26.84 -13.40
N SER A 112 -40.14 26.97 -12.06
CA SER A 112 -41.14 27.32 -11.04
C SER A 112 -41.50 26.27 -9.98
N ASP A 113 -41.46 26.78 -8.75
CA ASP A 113 -42.22 26.44 -7.55
C ASP A 113 -41.83 25.30 -6.59
N LYS A 114 -41.19 25.75 -5.50
CA LYS A 114 -41.75 25.85 -4.13
C LYS A 114 -41.93 24.57 -3.30
N SER A 115 -41.36 24.66 -2.09
CA SER A 115 -41.72 24.01 -0.81
C SER A 115 -40.60 23.11 -0.29
N GLY A 116 -39.85 23.53 0.73
CA GLY A 116 -40.20 23.29 2.14
C GLY A 116 -39.64 21.93 2.59
N THR A 117 -38.56 21.86 3.36
CA THR A 117 -38.69 21.72 4.83
C THR A 117 -37.35 21.86 5.56
N ASN A 118 -37.38 22.79 6.51
CA ASN A 118 -36.72 22.85 7.81
C ASN A 118 -35.98 21.58 8.31
N ARG A 119 -34.71 21.72 8.72
CA ARG A 119 -34.15 21.05 9.92
C ARG A 119 -32.88 21.74 10.43
N LYS A 120 -33.13 22.70 11.32
CA LYS A 120 -32.48 22.95 12.63
C LYS A 120 -30.96 22.69 12.74
N SER A 121 -30.25 23.80 12.78
CA SER A 121 -28.95 24.00 13.41
C SER A 121 -28.96 23.67 14.91
N THR A 122 -27.98 22.89 15.36
CA THR A 122 -27.52 22.90 16.75
C THR A 122 -26.03 23.24 16.77
N SER A 123 -25.79 24.52 17.03
CA SER A 123 -24.53 25.08 17.47
C SER A 123 -24.15 24.47 18.83
N SER A 124 -23.03 23.75 18.90
CA SER A 124 -22.28 23.59 20.13
C SER A 124 -20.82 24.00 19.91
N ASN A 125 -20.61 25.25 20.30
CA ASN A 125 -19.34 25.94 20.47
C ASN A 125 -18.43 25.13 21.40
N SER A 126 -17.26 24.69 20.92
CA SER A 126 -16.15 24.30 21.80
C SER A 126 -14.83 24.81 21.22
N ASN A 127 -14.38 25.90 21.83
CA ASN A 127 -13.05 26.48 21.86
C ASN A 127 -11.98 25.83 20.98
N THR A 128 -11.63 26.55 19.92
CA THR A 128 -10.36 26.50 19.20
C THR A 128 -9.19 26.92 20.11
N GLY A 129 -8.86 26.08 21.09
CA GLY A 129 -7.58 26.14 21.77
C GLY A 129 -6.50 25.57 20.85
N GLY A 130 -5.84 26.45 20.09
CA GLY A 130 -4.69 26.08 19.24
C GLY A 130 -3.60 25.41 20.07
N LYS A 131 -3.57 24.07 20.08
CA LYS A 131 -2.46 23.31 20.66
C LYS A 131 -1.21 23.66 19.87
N ARG A 132 -0.36 24.51 20.47
CA ARG A 132 1.01 24.77 20.02
C ARG A 132 1.65 23.42 19.74
N LYS A 133 2.15 23.22 18.51
CA LYS A 133 2.94 22.04 18.15
C LYS A 133 4.18 22.05 19.02
N THR A 134 4.13 21.36 20.15
CA THR A 134 5.33 21.04 20.91
C THR A 134 6.17 20.17 20.00
N HIS A 135 7.38 20.64 19.68
CA HIS A 135 8.36 19.81 18.99
C HIS A 135 8.63 18.60 19.88
N LYS A 136 8.12 17.44 19.46
CA LYS A 136 8.40 16.17 20.14
C LYS A 136 9.90 15.92 20.01
N ALA A 137 10.54 15.58 21.13
CA ALA A 137 11.93 15.16 21.14
C ALA A 137 12.16 14.04 20.10
N PRO A 138 13.34 13.97 19.47
CA PRO A 138 13.66 12.91 18.52
C PRO A 138 13.45 11.55 19.21
N VAL A 139 12.54 10.76 18.65
CA VAL A 139 12.29 9.40 19.12
C VAL A 139 13.46 8.54 18.63
N ASP A 140 14.09 7.82 19.56
CA ASP A 140 15.16 6.88 19.26
C ASP A 140 14.71 5.89 18.17
N PRO A 141 15.44 5.76 17.04
CA PRO A 141 15.12 4.82 15.98
C PRO A 141 15.03 3.35 16.43
N ASN A 142 15.71 2.98 17.51
CA ASN A 142 15.73 1.62 18.05
C ASN A 142 14.63 1.35 19.09
N ALA A 143 13.83 2.35 19.46
CA ALA A 143 12.73 2.16 20.38
C ALA A 143 11.60 1.34 19.72
N PRO A 144 11.06 0.31 20.41
CA PRO A 144 9.88 -0.40 19.96
C PRO A 144 8.73 0.56 19.61
N LYS A 145 7.99 0.26 18.54
CA LYS A 145 6.85 1.08 18.10
C LYS A 145 5.60 0.69 18.87
N ARG A 146 4.86 1.68 19.36
CA ARG A 146 3.58 1.45 20.05
C ARG A 146 2.61 0.68 19.15
N PRO A 147 1.84 -0.28 19.70
CA PRO A 147 0.85 -1.02 18.94
C PRO A 147 -0.24 -0.08 18.41
N ALA A 148 -0.76 -0.40 17.23
CA ALA A 148 -1.87 0.34 16.63
C ALA A 148 -3.17 0.05 17.38
N ASN A 149 -3.97 1.08 17.68
CA ASN A 149 -5.29 0.93 18.30
C ASN A 149 -6.20 0.00 17.45
N PRO A 150 -7.13 -0.78 18.04
CA PRO A 150 -8.05 -1.66 17.31
C PRO A 150 -8.69 -1.04 16.06
N PHE A 151 -9.18 0.20 16.16
CA PHE A 151 -9.78 0.89 15.02
C PHE A 151 -8.74 1.20 13.92
N PHE A 152 -7.51 1.52 14.30
CA PHE A 152 -6.44 1.82 13.37
C PHE A 152 -5.97 0.56 12.63
N GLN A 153 -5.96 -0.57 13.33
CA GLN A 153 -5.70 -1.88 12.73
C GLN A 153 -6.79 -2.25 11.72
N TYR A 154 -8.07 -2.11 12.11
CA TYR A 154 -9.19 -2.25 11.19
C TYR A 154 -9.06 -1.34 9.96
N CYS A 155 -8.69 -0.08 10.16
CA CYS A 155 -8.45 0.86 9.06
C CYS A 155 -7.33 0.41 8.15
N GLN A 156 -6.25 -0.19 8.67
CA GLN A 156 -5.14 -0.66 7.85
C GLN A 156 -5.56 -1.80 6.93
N GLU A 157 -6.37 -2.73 7.43
CA GLU A 157 -6.83 -3.92 6.70
C GLU A 157 -7.94 -3.57 5.70
N GLN A 158 -8.93 -2.77 6.12
CA GLN A 158 -10.12 -2.49 5.30
C GLN A 158 -9.94 -1.34 4.32
N ARG A 159 -8.87 -0.56 4.42
CA ARG A 159 -8.66 0.61 3.54
C ARG A 159 -8.54 0.24 2.08
N SER A 160 -7.86 -0.84 1.73
CA SER A 160 -7.75 -1.30 0.34
C SER A 160 -9.11 -1.68 -0.23
N ILE A 161 -9.90 -2.45 0.54
CA ILE A 161 -11.23 -2.91 0.15
C ILE A 161 -12.20 -1.73 -0.02
N VAL A 162 -12.22 -0.80 0.93
CA VAL A 162 -13.06 0.41 0.86
C VAL A 162 -12.63 1.30 -0.30
N LEU A 163 -11.33 1.43 -0.55
CA LEU A 163 -10.79 2.21 -1.66
C LEU A 163 -11.20 1.61 -3.00
N GLU A 164 -11.05 0.29 -3.18
CA GLU A 164 -11.42 -0.42 -4.39
C GLU A 164 -12.93 -0.30 -4.67
N HIS A 165 -13.75 -0.54 -3.65
CA HIS A 165 -15.20 -0.38 -3.76
C HIS A 165 -15.59 1.05 -4.18
N LEU A 166 -14.98 2.07 -3.56
CA LEU A 166 -15.25 3.47 -3.89
C LEU A 166 -14.81 3.85 -5.31
N VAL A 167 -13.67 3.35 -5.77
CA VAL A 167 -13.21 3.57 -7.15
C VAL A 167 -14.17 2.91 -8.13
N SER A 168 -14.65 1.70 -7.83
CA SER A 168 -15.60 0.97 -8.67
C SER A 168 -16.97 1.64 -8.73
N THR A 169 -17.48 2.23 -7.63
CA THR A 169 -18.80 2.87 -7.61
C THR A 169 -18.79 4.28 -8.19
N ASN A 170 -17.75 5.07 -7.87
CA ASN A 170 -17.71 6.50 -8.21
C ASN A 170 -16.92 6.79 -9.49
N GLY A 171 -16.26 5.79 -10.09
CA GLY A 171 -15.45 5.92 -11.32
C GLY A 171 -14.27 6.89 -11.20
N SER A 172 -13.94 7.37 -10.00
CA SER A 172 -12.92 8.37 -9.74
C SER A 172 -12.15 8.02 -8.45
N GLU A 173 -10.90 8.47 -8.35
CA GLU A 173 -10.05 8.22 -7.17
C GLU A 173 -10.64 8.96 -5.95
N PRO A 174 -11.19 8.25 -4.95
CA PRO A 174 -11.88 8.87 -3.83
C PRO A 174 -10.88 9.63 -2.97
N THR A 175 -11.34 10.72 -2.37
CA THR A 175 -10.47 11.53 -1.51
C THR A 175 -10.13 10.75 -0.23
N LYS A 176 -8.91 10.92 0.31
CA LYS A 176 -8.50 10.26 1.57
C LYS A 176 -9.52 10.47 2.72
N GLN A 177 -10.16 11.63 2.76
CA GLN A 177 -11.20 11.97 3.73
C GLN A 177 -12.44 11.10 3.56
N GLU A 178 -12.85 10.82 2.33
CA GLU A 178 -14.02 10.01 2.00
C GLU A 178 -13.82 8.54 2.38
N VAL A 179 -12.65 7.99 2.06
CA VAL A 179 -12.25 6.64 2.50
C VAL A 179 -12.27 6.54 4.03
N THR A 180 -11.75 7.57 4.71
CA THR A 180 -11.71 7.59 6.18
C THR A 180 -13.11 7.68 6.78
N LYS A 181 -14.02 8.46 6.18
CA LYS A 181 -15.43 8.54 6.60
C LYS A 181 -16.13 7.20 6.45
N GLN A 182 -15.94 6.51 5.32
CA GLN A 182 -16.53 5.17 5.12
C GLN A 182 -15.98 4.14 6.11
N LEU A 183 -14.68 4.13 6.36
CA LEU A 183 -14.06 3.27 7.36
C LEU A 183 -14.64 3.48 8.77
N ALA A 184 -14.79 4.74 9.19
CA ALA A 184 -15.41 5.08 10.46
C ALA A 184 -16.88 4.60 10.52
N SER A 185 -17.63 4.77 9.44
CA SER A 185 -19.01 4.28 9.34
C SER A 185 -19.07 2.76 9.48
N LYS A 186 -18.25 2.02 8.71
CA LYS A 186 -18.22 0.56 8.77
C LYS A 186 -17.78 0.04 10.14
N TRP A 187 -16.78 0.66 10.76
CA TRP A 187 -16.37 0.31 12.12
C TRP A 187 -17.52 0.45 13.13
N ASN A 188 -18.28 1.55 13.06
CA ASN A 188 -19.41 1.73 13.96
C ASN A 188 -20.51 0.70 13.73
N SER A 189 -20.73 0.29 12.48
CA SER A 189 -21.69 -0.76 12.08
C SER A 189 -21.23 -2.19 12.38
N LEU A 190 -19.96 -2.44 12.70
CA LEU A 190 -19.49 -3.78 13.06
C LEU A 190 -20.15 -4.29 14.35
N THR A 191 -20.36 -5.61 14.40
CA THR A 191 -20.87 -6.30 15.58
C THR A 191 -19.88 -6.23 16.74
N THR A 192 -20.36 -6.48 17.95
CA THR A 192 -19.49 -6.55 19.14
C THR A 192 -18.45 -7.64 19.03
N ASP A 193 -18.79 -8.76 18.38
CA ASP A 193 -17.91 -9.92 18.24
C ASP A 193 -16.78 -9.64 17.24
N ASP A 194 -17.10 -9.01 16.10
CA ASP A 194 -16.08 -8.58 15.13
C ASP A 194 -15.14 -7.54 15.75
N LYS A 195 -15.69 -6.56 16.48
CA LYS A 195 -14.89 -5.57 17.20
C LYS A 195 -13.99 -6.26 18.23
N LYS A 196 -14.51 -7.25 18.97
CA LYS A 196 -13.78 -8.00 19.99
C LYS A 196 -12.53 -8.66 19.40
N ALA A 197 -12.62 -9.25 18.21
CA ALA A 197 -11.43 -9.81 17.54
C ALA A 197 -10.30 -8.77 17.38
N TYR A 198 -10.62 -7.53 16.99
CA TYR A 198 -9.63 -6.44 16.91
C TYR A 198 -9.11 -5.99 18.28
N TYR A 199 -9.95 -6.03 19.32
CA TYR A 199 -9.51 -5.76 20.70
C TYR A 199 -8.56 -6.83 21.21
N ASP A 200 -8.85 -8.11 20.96
CA ASP A 200 -8.01 -9.24 21.36
C ASP A 200 -6.65 -9.19 20.64
N MET A 201 -6.65 -8.88 19.33
CA MET A 201 -5.43 -8.65 18.55
C MET A 201 -4.59 -7.48 19.10
N TYR A 202 -5.25 -6.40 19.52
CA TYR A 202 -4.58 -5.27 20.14
C TYR A 202 -3.96 -5.62 21.48
N GLU A 203 -4.67 -6.36 22.35
CA GLU A 203 -4.15 -6.74 23.66
C GLU A 203 -2.90 -7.62 23.51
N LYS A 204 -2.95 -8.60 22.59
CA LYS A 204 -1.77 -9.42 22.24
C LYS A 204 -0.59 -8.57 21.72
N SER A 205 -0.88 -7.58 20.88
CA SER A 205 0.15 -6.67 20.34
C SER A 205 0.73 -5.75 21.42
N LYS A 206 -0.08 -5.36 22.40
CA LYS A 206 0.32 -4.56 23.55
C LYS A 206 1.19 -5.35 24.53
N GLU A 207 0.89 -6.63 24.76
CA GLU A 207 1.77 -7.53 25.52
C GLU A 207 3.15 -7.68 24.86
N ARG A 208 3.18 -7.90 23.53
CA ARG A 208 4.44 -7.95 22.77
C ARG A 208 5.24 -6.66 22.91
N TYR A 209 4.59 -5.52 22.72
CA TYR A 209 5.25 -4.22 22.88
C TYR A 209 5.80 -4.03 24.29
N ALA A 210 5.10 -4.49 25.33
CA ALA A 210 5.59 -4.41 26.70
C ALA A 210 6.86 -5.25 26.90
N ALA A 211 6.90 -6.48 26.35
CA ALA A 211 8.09 -7.32 26.37
C ALA A 211 9.26 -6.69 25.59
N ASP A 212 9.01 -6.19 24.37
CA ASP A 212 10.03 -5.52 23.55
C ASP A 212 10.58 -4.27 24.25
N MET A 213 9.73 -3.50 24.93
CA MET A 213 10.13 -2.33 25.71
C MET A 213 11.00 -2.68 26.91
N GLN A 214 10.77 -3.82 27.55
CA GLN A 214 11.64 -4.32 28.63
C GLN A 214 13.03 -4.70 28.08
N ILE A 215 13.08 -5.38 26.94
CA ILE A 215 14.35 -5.72 26.28
C ILE A 215 15.09 -4.44 25.86
N TYR A 216 14.37 -3.48 25.26
CA TYR A 216 14.94 -2.21 24.84
C TYR A 216 15.48 -1.39 26.02
N SER A 217 14.77 -1.34 27.15
CA SER A 217 15.24 -0.62 28.33
C SER A 217 16.49 -1.26 28.95
N LEU A 218 16.56 -2.60 28.96
CA LEU A 218 17.75 -3.37 29.39
C LEU A 218 18.94 -3.15 28.46
N ASN A 219 18.72 -3.12 27.14
CA ASN A 219 19.79 -2.89 26.17
C ASN A 219 20.28 -1.44 26.19
N LYS A 220 19.42 -0.49 26.52
CA LYS A 220 19.81 0.92 26.68
C LYS A 220 20.65 1.17 27.95
N SER A 221 20.50 0.33 28.98
CA SER A 221 21.25 0.49 30.24
C SER A 221 22.59 -0.25 30.26
N LYS A 222 22.84 -1.20 29.35
CA LYS A 222 24.17 -1.79 29.17
C LYS A 222 25.03 -0.87 28.30
N PRO A 223 26.10 -0.25 28.82
CA PRO A 223 27.03 0.49 27.98
C PRO A 223 27.68 -0.49 26.98
N GLN A 224 27.62 -0.14 25.70
CA GLN A 224 28.39 -0.78 24.63
C GLN A 224 29.85 -0.81 25.08
N THR A 225 30.39 -2.03 25.26
CA THR A 225 31.79 -2.28 25.61
C THR A 225 32.59 -2.54 24.34
#